data_AF-A0A816CGH5-F1
#
_entry.id   AF-A0A816CGH5-F1
#
_cell.length_a   1.000
_cell.length_b   1.000
_cell.length_c   1.000
_cell.angle_alpha   90.00
_cell.angle_beta   90.00
_cell.angle_gamma   90.00
#
_symmetry.space_group_name_H-M   'P 1'
#
loop_
_entity.id
_entity.type
_entity.pdbx_description
1 polymer ?
#
loop_
_entity_poly.entity_id
_entity_poly.type
_entity_poly.pdbx_seq_one_letter_code
_entity_poly.pdbx_strand_id
1 'polypeptide(L)'
;MKSRFSLLTVPQENVYLRKFILHNYDDEKVPSILSSIREADKTRNQQPPNIFIIECVISPDGDISKWQAHATNLATAILFNKGQERTLD
;
A
#
# COMPACT_ATOMS: atom_id res chain seq x y z
N MET A 1 -3.40 -5.09 13.63
CA MET A 1 -3.35 -3.61 13.53
C MET A 1 -4.71 -3.11 13.03
N LYS A 2 -5.41 -2.22 13.75
CA LYS A 2 -6.67 -1.63 13.26
C LYS A 2 -6.34 -0.62 12.15
N SER A 3 -7.05 -0.67 11.02
CA SER A 3 -6.88 0.30 9.93
C SER A 3 -7.30 1.69 10.40
N ARG A 4 -6.39 2.67 10.28
CA ARG A 4 -6.70 4.10 10.48
C ARG A 4 -7.21 4.76 9.19
N PHE A 5 -7.49 3.97 8.15
CA PHE A 5 -7.99 4.46 6.88
C PHE A 5 -9.49 4.24 6.84
N SER A 6 -10.22 5.30 7.15
CA SER A 6 -11.67 5.39 6.96
C SER A 6 -11.99 6.69 6.24
N LEU A 7 -13.18 6.76 5.64
CA LEU A 7 -13.66 7.94 4.94
C LEU A 7 -13.66 9.20 5.83
N LEU A 8 -13.78 9.02 7.15
CA LEU A 8 -13.80 10.10 8.15
C LEU A 8 -12.40 10.57 8.58
N THR A 9 -11.35 9.87 8.19
CA THR A 9 -9.97 10.10 8.68
C THR A 9 -8.96 10.38 7.58
N VAL A 10 -9.31 10.13 6.31
CA VAL A 10 -8.47 10.47 5.16
C VAL A 10 -8.75 11.92 4.75
N PRO A 11 -7.76 12.83 4.80
CA PRO A 11 -7.93 14.21 4.35
C PRO A 11 -8.15 14.25 2.83
N GLN A 12 -8.93 15.23 2.36
CA GLN A 12 -9.27 15.38 0.95
C GLN A 12 -8.17 16.10 0.17
N GLU A 13 -7.35 15.36 -0.55
CA GLU A 13 -6.21 15.89 -1.31
C GLU A 13 -6.21 15.44 -2.77
N ASN A 14 -5.57 16.22 -3.64
CA ASN A 14 -5.41 15.87 -5.06
C ASN A 14 -4.40 14.73 -5.27
N VAL A 15 -3.47 14.56 -4.32
CA VAL A 15 -2.36 13.62 -4.41
C VAL A 15 -2.20 12.90 -3.07
N TYR A 16 -2.13 11.58 -3.12
CA TYR A 16 -1.83 10.74 -1.97
C TYR A 16 -0.52 10.01 -2.17
N LEU A 17 0.39 10.15 -1.20
CA LEU A 17 1.62 9.39 -1.15
C LEU A 17 1.50 8.26 -0.11
N ARG A 18 1.89 7.04 -0.49
CA ARG A 18 1.97 5.87 0.40
C ARG A 18 3.35 5.24 0.25
N LYS A 19 4.27 5.67 1.10
CA LYS A 19 5.64 5.16 1.15
C LYS A 19 5.79 4.17 2.30
N PHE A 20 6.07 2.90 1.99
CA PHE A 20 6.24 1.82 2.98
C PHE A 20 5.04 1.68 3.93
N ILE A 21 3.84 1.50 3.37
CA ILE A 21 2.60 1.43 4.16
C ILE A 21 1.78 0.19 3.82
N LEU A 22 1.47 -0.04 2.54
CA LEU A 22 0.62 -1.13 2.06
C LEU A 22 1.27 -2.50 2.27
N HIS A 23 2.60 -2.59 2.29
CA HIS A 23 3.31 -3.82 2.63
C HIS A 23 3.03 -4.30 4.06
N ASN A 24 2.56 -3.44 4.98
CA ASN A 24 2.22 -3.81 6.36
C ASN A 24 0.86 -4.51 6.48
N TYR A 25 0.14 -4.63 5.37
CA TYR A 25 -1.22 -5.14 5.31
C TYR A 25 -1.34 -6.28 4.31
N ASP A 26 -2.24 -7.21 4.62
CA ASP A 26 -2.62 -8.29 3.71
C ASP A 26 -3.48 -7.78 2.54
N ASP A 27 -3.64 -8.65 1.55
CA ASP A 27 -4.36 -8.35 0.31
C ASP A 27 -5.86 -8.14 0.52
N GLU A 28 -6.42 -8.57 1.66
CA GLU A 28 -7.80 -8.25 2.03
C GLU A 28 -7.94 -6.77 2.47
N LYS A 29 -6.93 -6.21 3.13
CA LYS A 29 -6.99 -4.84 3.68
C LYS A 29 -6.52 -3.78 2.71
N VAL A 30 -5.53 -4.07 1.87
CA VAL A 30 -4.99 -3.09 0.91
C VAL A 30 -6.07 -2.48 0.00
N PRO A 31 -6.99 -3.27 -0.62
CA PRO A 31 -8.09 -2.72 -1.40
C PRO A 31 -9.01 -1.80 -0.60
N SER A 32 -9.26 -2.10 0.68
CA SER A 32 -10.09 -1.26 1.56
C SER A 32 -9.42 0.09 1.84
N ILE A 33 -8.11 0.11 2.05
CA ILE A 33 -7.30 1.32 2.24
C ILE A 33 -7.36 2.20 0.98
N LEU A 34 -7.09 1.61 -0.18
CA LEU A 34 -7.09 2.34 -1.46
C LEU A 34 -8.49 2.84 -1.85
N SER A 35 -9.52 2.04 -1.57
CA SER A 35 -10.92 2.42 -1.80
C SER A 35 -11.33 3.59 -0.92
N SER A 36 -10.92 3.59 0.36
CA SER A 36 -11.22 4.70 1.27
C SER A 36 -10.65 6.05 0.78
N ILE A 37 -9.48 6.03 0.14
CA ILE A 37 -8.87 7.21 -0.49
C ILE A 37 -9.71 7.68 -1.68
N ARG A 38 -10.12 6.76 -2.55
CA ARG A 38 -10.97 7.08 -3.71
C ARG A 38 -12.33 7.64 -3.30
N GLU A 39 -12.97 7.05 -2.28
CA GLU A 39 -14.25 7.52 -1.78
C GLU A 39 -14.17 8.89 -1.09
N ALA A 40 -13.08 9.17 -0.36
CA ALA A 40 -12.86 10.49 0.23
C ALA A 40 -12.82 11.59 -0.85
N ASP A 41 -12.22 11.31 -2.01
CA ASP A 41 -12.04 12.29 -3.09
C ASP A 41 -13.25 12.46 -4.02
N LYS A 42 -14.13 11.44 -4.12
CA LYS A 42 -15.41 11.54 -4.88
C LYS A 42 -16.27 12.72 -4.47
N THR A 43 -16.10 13.20 -3.23
CA THR A 43 -16.87 14.32 -2.68
C THR A 43 -16.42 15.69 -3.18
N ARG A 44 -15.28 15.81 -3.87
CA ARG A 44 -14.65 17.10 -4.20
C ARG A 44 -14.64 17.46 -5.68
N ASN A 45 -14.16 16.59 -6.58
CA ASN A 45 -13.70 17.05 -7.91
C ASN A 45 -14.10 16.20 -9.13
N GLN A 46 -14.93 15.16 -8.99
CA GLN A 46 -15.35 14.23 -10.06
C GLN A 46 -14.21 13.49 -10.82
N GLN A 47 -12.94 13.85 -10.61
CA GLN A 47 -11.76 13.16 -11.13
C GLN A 47 -11.18 12.22 -10.07
N PRO A 48 -10.64 11.06 -10.47
CA PRO A 48 -9.98 10.16 -9.54
C PRO A 48 -8.67 10.77 -9.00
N PRO A 49 -8.33 10.55 -7.70
CA PRO A 49 -7.13 11.09 -7.11
C PRO A 49 -5.88 10.40 -7.64
N ASN A 50 -4.76 11.13 -7.73
CA ASN A 50 -3.46 10.54 -8.02
C ASN A 50 -2.91 9.87 -6.75
N ILE A 51 -2.62 8.57 -6.83
CA ILE A 51 -2.05 7.79 -5.71
C ILE A 51 -0.66 7.30 -6.10
N PHE A 52 0.36 7.77 -5.42
CA PHE A 52 1.74 7.30 -5.56
C PHE A 52 2.05 6.27 -4.47
N ILE A 53 2.47 5.08 -4.90
CA ILE A 53 2.87 3.98 -4.01
C ILE A 53 4.38 3.81 -4.14
N ILE A 54 5.09 3.85 -3.02
CA ILE A 54 6.54 3.65 -2.95
C ILE A 54 6.82 2.49 -2.00
N GLU A 55 7.07 1.31 -2.57
CA GLU A 55 7.34 0.07 -1.85
C GLU A 55 8.44 -0.74 -2.54
N CYS A 56 8.92 -1.79 -1.88
CA CYS A 56 9.76 -2.76 -2.54
C CYS A 56 8.88 -3.65 -3.44
N VAL A 57 9.45 -4.10 -4.55
CA VAL A 57 8.76 -5.02 -5.47
C VAL A 57 9.64 -6.25 -5.62
N ILE A 58 9.07 -7.42 -5.37
CA ILE A 58 9.73 -8.69 -5.60
C ILE A 58 9.75 -8.93 -7.11
N SER A 59 10.94 -9.16 -7.64
CA SER A 59 11.09 -9.48 -9.06
C SER A 59 10.85 -10.96 -9.29
N PRO A 60 10.08 -11.33 -10.32
CA PRO A 60 9.77 -12.74 -10.59
C PRO A 60 10.97 -13.55 -11.11
N ASP A 61 12.03 -12.89 -11.58
CA ASP A 61 13.20 -13.49 -12.22
C ASP A 61 14.32 -13.92 -11.26
N GLY A 62 14.14 -13.79 -9.94
CA GLY A 62 15.11 -14.26 -8.94
C GLY A 62 16.44 -13.50 -8.96
N ASP A 63 16.46 -12.28 -9.51
CA ASP A 63 17.67 -11.46 -9.58
C ASP A 63 18.20 -11.13 -8.17
N ILE A 64 19.40 -11.64 -7.86
CA ILE A 64 20.11 -11.50 -6.57
C ILE A 64 20.35 -10.01 -6.22
N SER A 65 20.34 -9.12 -7.21
CA SER A 65 20.41 -7.66 -7.00
C SER A 65 19.25 -7.12 -6.13
N LYS A 66 18.18 -7.90 -5.94
CA LYS A 66 16.97 -7.54 -5.18
C LYS A 66 16.81 -8.29 -3.86
N TRP A 67 17.91 -8.80 -3.28
CA TRP A 67 17.90 -9.39 -1.93
C TRP A 67 17.21 -8.51 -0.89
N GLN A 68 17.28 -7.18 -1.06
CA GLN A 68 16.61 -6.20 -0.20
C GLN A 68 15.09 -6.38 -0.19
N ALA A 69 14.45 -6.61 -1.34
CA ALA A 69 13.00 -6.82 -1.40
C ALA A 69 12.59 -8.09 -0.65
N HIS A 70 13.38 -9.17 -0.77
CA HIS A 70 13.14 -10.40 -0.03
C HIS A 70 13.40 -10.26 1.47
N ALA A 71 14.46 -9.55 1.86
CA ALA A 71 14.76 -9.26 3.26
C ALA A 71 13.65 -8.40 3.90
N THR A 72 13.19 -7.38 3.17
CA THR A 72 12.04 -6.58 3.61
C THR A 72 10.81 -7.46 3.70
N ASN A 73 10.48 -8.29 2.71
CA ASN A 73 9.33 -9.21 2.77
C ASN A 73 9.32 -10.07 4.03
N LEU A 74 10.46 -10.66 4.37
CA LEU A 74 10.60 -11.44 5.60
C LEU A 74 10.38 -10.58 6.85
N ALA A 75 10.99 -9.39 6.91
CA ALA A 75 10.81 -8.47 8.02
C ALA A 75 9.34 -8.04 8.15
N THR A 76 8.67 -7.74 7.04
CA THR A 76 7.28 -7.30 7.01
C THR A 76 6.33 -8.42 7.47
N ALA A 77 6.59 -9.66 7.07
CA ALA A 77 5.83 -10.83 7.53
C ALA A 77 6.00 -11.11 9.03
N ILE A 78 7.19 -10.85 9.60
CA ILE A 78 7.47 -11.01 11.04
C ILE A 78 6.83 -9.87 11.85
N LEU A 79 7.00 -8.63 11.40
CA LEU A 79 6.62 -7.43 12.17
C LEU A 79 5.12 -7.11 12.05
N PHE A 80 4.51 -7.46 10.92
CA PHE A 80 3.13 -7.15 10.63
C PHE A 80 2.36 -8.42 10.36
N ASN A 81 1.25 -8.60 11.07
CA ASN A 81 0.40 -9.79 10.97
C ASN A 81 -0.13 -9.96 9.54
N LYS A 82 0.59 -10.76 8.74
CA LYS A 82 0.40 -10.98 7.29
C LYS A 82 0.78 -9.81 6.38
N GLY A 83 1.76 -9.00 6.79
CA GLY A 83 2.40 -8.06 5.88
C GLY A 83 3.29 -8.78 4.86
N GLN A 84 3.42 -8.22 3.66
CA GLN A 84 4.22 -8.79 2.58
C GLN A 84 4.65 -7.72 1.57
N GLU A 85 5.82 -7.91 0.96
CA GLU A 85 6.15 -7.29 -0.31
C GLU A 85 5.47 -8.05 -1.45
N ARG A 86 5.13 -7.33 -2.52
CA ARG A 86 4.38 -7.88 -3.66
C ARG A 86 5.25 -7.97 -4.89
N THR A 87 4.88 -8.87 -5.80
CA THR A 87 5.44 -8.92 -7.15
C THR A 87 4.77 -7.87 -8.04
N LEU A 88 5.29 -7.67 -9.26
CA LEU A 88 4.75 -6.68 -10.20
C LEU A 88 3.50 -7.18 -10.96
N ASP A 89 3.33 -8.50 -11.04
CA ASP A 89 2.26 -9.20 -11.76
C ASP A 89 0.94 -9.32 -10.97
#